data_AF-A0A929PXP4-F1
#
_entry.id   AF-A0A929PXP4-F1
#
_cell.length_a   1.000
_cell.length_b   1.000
_cell.length_c   1.000
_cell.angle_alpha   90.00
_cell.angle_beta   90.00
_cell.angle_gamma   90.00
#
_symmetry.space_group_name_H-M   'P 1'
#
loop_
_entity.id
_entity.type
_entity.pdbx_description
1 polymer ?
#
loop_
_entity_poly.entity_id
_entity_poly.type
_entity_poly.pdbx_seq_one_letter_code
_entity_poly.pdbx_strand_id
1 'polypeptide(L)'
;MKKVTLYQLLFMALPLTLSACRQRSNNTNQQKPDTITDSVGRPLATNDQWIFKNIADQKVYFKNNKSFTTNLYDLEYIGQLSAGTKAPFLILAGRQCKECDANISIYVWSPDDGPMKGEAEQVRYSYPGGMTDIVNGSTVFESRMFYGKCLPGNADQVIWLQKDLIEGSGYKYSKITLSVVNGQVQEEIKVIDVSTFENDLPKCKELPGVTTTEEP
;
A
#
# COMPACT_ATOMS: atom_id res chain seq x y z
N MET A 1 42.66 70.14 26.94
CA MET A 1 42.33 69.61 25.60
C MET A 1 43.41 70.05 24.60
N LYS A 2 44.36 69.18 24.29
CA LYS A 2 45.45 69.40 23.32
C LYS A 2 45.86 68.04 22.71
N LYS A 3 45.83 67.99 21.36
CA LYS A 3 46.71 67.33 20.36
C LYS A 3 47.06 65.84 20.54
N VAL A 4 46.63 64.94 19.63
CA VAL A 4 47.22 64.55 18.31
C VAL A 4 48.57 63.82 18.42
N THR A 5 48.61 62.52 18.04
CA THR A 5 49.64 61.76 17.26
C THR A 5 49.14 60.29 17.21
N LEU A 6 48.97 59.55 16.09
CA LEU A 6 49.76 59.14 14.92
C LEU A 6 51.08 58.41 15.25
N TYR A 7 51.35 57.32 14.49
CA TYR A 7 52.46 56.35 14.53
C TYR A 7 52.19 55.10 15.40
N GLN A 8 52.50 53.85 15.04
CA GLN A 8 53.42 53.30 14.04
C GLN A 8 53.12 51.80 13.83
N LEU A 9 53.36 51.29 12.62
CA LEU A 9 53.42 49.85 12.30
C LEU A 9 54.50 49.14 13.13
N LEU A 10 54.20 47.94 13.63
CA LEU A 10 55.21 46.94 13.97
C LEU A 10 54.86 45.61 13.30
N PHE A 11 55.66 45.25 12.29
CA PHE A 11 55.79 43.89 11.78
C PHE A 11 56.43 43.03 12.87
N MET A 12 55.78 41.93 13.27
CA MET A 12 56.48 40.77 13.82
C MET A 12 56.00 39.52 13.11
N ALA A 13 56.90 38.95 12.31
CA ALA A 13 56.82 37.60 11.78
C ALA A 13 57.05 36.58 12.89
N LEU A 14 56.20 35.56 12.98
CA LEU A 14 56.39 34.36 13.80
C LEU A 14 55.64 33.18 13.12
N PRO A 15 55.98 31.92 13.42
CA PRO A 15 56.76 31.05 12.53
C PRO A 15 55.89 29.96 11.89
N LEU A 16 56.40 29.42 10.77
CA LEU A 16 55.95 28.16 10.18
C LEU A 16 55.99 27.03 11.22
N THR A 17 54.81 26.60 11.66
CA THR A 17 54.62 25.30 12.32
C THR A 17 54.22 24.28 11.27
N LEU A 18 55.16 23.40 10.93
CA LEU A 18 54.91 22.15 10.19
C LEU A 18 54.07 21.23 11.09
N SER A 19 52.74 21.29 10.97
CA SER A 19 51.87 20.23 11.47
C SER A 19 51.87 19.08 10.47
N ALA A 20 52.64 18.05 10.79
CA ALA A 20 52.54 16.73 10.16
C ALA A 20 51.16 16.13 10.48
N CYS A 21 50.23 16.22 9.54
CA CYS A 21 48.99 15.44 9.60
C CYS A 21 49.31 13.98 9.24
N ARG A 22 49.47 13.20 10.30
CA ARG A 22 49.31 11.74 10.39
C ARG A 22 48.21 11.24 9.43
N GLN A 23 48.61 10.56 8.35
CA GLN A 23 47.69 9.84 7.47
C GLN A 23 46.99 8.74 8.26
N ARG A 24 45.74 9.02 8.65
CA ARG A 24 44.80 8.02 9.14
C ARG A 24 44.27 7.28 7.91
N SER A 25 44.66 6.02 7.77
CA SER A 25 44.05 5.08 6.83
C SER A 25 42.57 4.94 7.18
N ASN A 26 41.73 5.65 6.43
CA ASN A 26 40.29 5.40 6.42
C ASN A 26 40.05 4.37 5.33
N ASN A 27 40.08 3.12 5.78
CA ASN A 27 39.61 1.96 5.06
C ASN A 27 38.11 2.18 4.80
N THR A 28 37.77 2.76 3.67
CA THR A 28 36.39 2.93 3.23
C THR A 28 35.94 1.58 2.71
N ASN A 29 35.58 0.68 3.63
CA ASN A 29 34.66 -0.41 3.31
C ASN A 29 33.32 0.26 2.99
N GLN A 30 33.17 0.72 1.74
CA GLN A 30 31.86 0.83 1.14
C GLN A 30 31.35 -0.61 1.03
N GLN A 31 30.67 -1.07 2.08
CA GLN A 31 29.73 -2.16 1.94
C GLN A 31 28.70 -1.70 0.93
N LYS A 32 28.94 -2.09 -0.33
CA LYS A 32 27.95 -2.13 -1.39
C LYS A 32 26.69 -2.77 -0.79
N PRO A 33 25.50 -2.17 -0.93
CA PRO A 33 24.29 -2.78 -0.40
C PRO A 33 24.19 -4.19 -0.96
N ASP A 34 24.15 -5.16 -0.05
CA ASP A 34 24.08 -6.58 -0.38
C ASP A 34 22.87 -6.79 -1.29
N THR A 35 23.15 -6.99 -2.58
CA THR A 35 22.12 -7.31 -3.55
C THR A 35 21.72 -8.73 -3.23
N ILE A 36 20.61 -8.92 -2.51
CA ILE A 36 20.11 -10.25 -2.19
C ILE A 36 19.71 -10.88 -3.52
N THR A 37 20.46 -11.89 -3.94
CA THR A 37 20.23 -12.62 -5.18
C THR A 37 19.52 -13.95 -4.90
N ASP A 38 18.68 -14.40 -5.81
CA ASP A 38 18.13 -15.76 -5.76
C ASP A 38 19.25 -16.81 -5.94
N SER A 39 18.90 -18.09 -5.83
CA SER A 39 19.82 -19.23 -6.04
C SER A 39 20.43 -19.30 -7.45
N VAL A 40 20.03 -18.40 -8.36
CA VAL A 40 20.48 -18.29 -9.75
C VAL A 40 21.23 -16.95 -9.97
N GLY A 41 21.48 -16.16 -8.92
CA GLY A 41 22.22 -14.91 -9.02
C GLY A 41 21.41 -13.72 -9.56
N ARG A 42 20.08 -13.82 -9.66
CA ARG A 42 19.22 -12.70 -10.07
C ARG A 42 18.92 -11.80 -8.87
N PRO A 43 19.00 -10.47 -9.00
CA PRO A 43 18.57 -9.56 -7.93
C PRO A 43 17.13 -9.88 -7.54
N LEU A 44 16.89 -10.22 -6.27
CA LEU A 44 15.54 -10.26 -5.74
C LEU A 44 14.96 -8.86 -5.91
N ALA A 45 13.79 -8.75 -6.53
CA ALA A 45 13.09 -7.48 -6.69
C ALA A 45 12.81 -6.90 -5.30
N THR A 46 13.67 -6.00 -4.81
CA THR A 46 13.47 -5.37 -3.52
C THR A 46 12.22 -4.49 -3.61
N ASN A 47 11.32 -4.67 -2.64
CA ASN A 47 10.04 -3.96 -2.55
C ASN A 47 10.21 -2.41 -2.50
N ASP A 48 11.45 -1.93 -2.29
CA ASP A 48 11.88 -0.53 -2.33
C ASP A 48 11.58 0.19 -3.66
N GLN A 49 11.29 -0.54 -4.73
CA GLN A 49 11.02 0.06 -6.05
C GLN A 49 9.57 0.46 -6.30
N TRP A 50 8.61 -0.05 -5.52
CA TRP A 50 7.18 0.18 -5.73
C TRP A 50 6.59 1.16 -4.71
N ILE A 51 7.29 2.27 -4.47
CA ILE A 51 6.83 3.30 -3.54
C ILE A 51 5.86 4.22 -4.28
N PHE A 52 4.58 4.22 -3.86
CA PHE A 52 3.54 5.08 -4.43
C PHE A 52 3.94 6.56 -4.46
N LYS A 53 3.62 7.23 -5.56
CA LYS A 53 3.87 8.67 -5.75
C LYS A 53 2.57 9.43 -5.92
N ASN A 54 1.80 9.10 -6.96
CA ASN A 54 0.53 9.74 -7.29
C ASN A 54 -0.27 8.91 -8.29
N ILE A 55 -1.49 9.36 -8.56
CA ILE A 55 -2.35 8.87 -9.65
C ILE A 55 -2.52 10.00 -10.66
N ALA A 56 -2.62 9.65 -11.94
CA ALA A 56 -3.17 10.54 -12.96
C ALA A 56 -3.99 9.68 -13.93
N ASP A 57 -5.24 10.05 -14.15
CA ASP A 57 -6.21 9.28 -14.91
C ASP A 57 -6.28 7.81 -14.43
N GLN A 58 -6.15 6.85 -15.33
CA GLN A 58 -6.17 5.41 -15.05
C GLN A 58 -4.76 4.85 -14.76
N LYS A 59 -3.83 5.69 -14.28
CA LYS A 59 -2.43 5.30 -14.14
C LYS A 59 -1.90 5.61 -12.75
N VAL A 60 -1.34 4.57 -12.11
CA VAL A 60 -0.63 4.68 -10.83
C VAL A 60 0.84 4.90 -11.11
N TYR A 61 1.42 5.95 -10.52
CA TYR A 61 2.83 6.27 -10.63
C TYR A 61 3.55 5.95 -9.33
N PHE A 62 4.73 5.37 -9.47
CA PHE A 62 5.62 5.00 -8.37
C PHE A 62 6.96 5.73 -8.53
N LYS A 63 7.80 5.70 -7.50
CA LYS A 63 9.17 6.19 -7.58
C LYS A 63 9.97 5.45 -8.67
N ASN A 64 11.10 6.04 -9.07
CA ASN A 64 12.01 5.47 -10.08
C ASN A 64 11.35 5.24 -11.45
N ASN A 65 10.41 6.10 -11.85
CA ASN A 65 9.71 6.07 -13.13
C ASN A 65 8.90 4.79 -13.40
N LYS A 66 8.60 4.00 -12.36
CA LYS A 66 7.66 2.88 -12.49
C LYS A 66 6.24 3.40 -12.54
N SER A 67 5.41 2.70 -13.30
CA SER A 67 3.99 3.02 -13.40
C SER A 67 3.19 1.80 -13.82
N PHE A 68 1.91 1.78 -13.47
CA PHE A 68 0.96 0.76 -13.88
C PHE A 68 -0.30 1.41 -14.44
N THR A 69 -0.64 1.08 -15.69
CA THR A 69 -1.87 1.55 -16.33
C THR A 69 -2.97 0.53 -16.09
N THR A 70 -4.10 0.99 -15.58
CA THR A 70 -5.31 0.20 -15.32
C THR A 70 -6.36 0.50 -16.39
N ASN A 71 -7.48 -0.21 -16.34
CA ASN A 71 -8.71 0.13 -17.05
C ASN A 71 -9.80 0.66 -16.09
N LEU A 72 -9.41 1.10 -14.89
CA LEU A 72 -10.33 1.56 -13.86
C LEU A 72 -10.58 3.07 -13.97
N TYR A 73 -11.84 3.46 -13.98
CA TYR A 73 -12.30 4.81 -13.73
C TYR A 73 -12.39 5.08 -12.23
N ASP A 74 -12.35 6.36 -11.84
CA ASP A 74 -12.33 6.80 -10.43
C ASP A 74 -11.24 6.09 -9.61
N LEU A 75 -10.07 5.92 -10.24
CA LEU A 75 -8.97 5.12 -9.72
C LEU A 75 -8.42 5.69 -8.41
N GLU A 76 -8.41 4.85 -7.38
CA GLU A 76 -7.76 5.09 -6.10
C GLU A 76 -6.71 4.00 -5.82
N TYR A 77 -5.59 4.40 -5.22
CA TYR A 77 -4.56 3.50 -4.72
C TYR A 77 -4.70 3.39 -3.20
N ILE A 78 -5.02 2.18 -2.73
CA ILE A 78 -5.27 1.91 -1.31
C ILE A 78 -3.99 1.46 -0.60
N GLY A 79 -3.23 0.58 -1.26
CA GLY A 79 -2.05 -0.06 -0.68
C GLY A 79 -1.49 -1.16 -1.55
N GLN A 80 -0.65 -2.02 -0.96
CA GLN A 80 -0.01 -3.12 -1.67
C GLN A 80 0.25 -4.31 -0.75
N LEU A 81 0.30 -5.51 -1.34
CA LEU A 81 0.73 -6.74 -0.69
C LEU A 81 2.08 -7.17 -1.27
N SER A 82 3.06 -7.44 -0.41
CA SER A 82 4.35 -7.95 -0.84
C SER A 82 4.22 -9.31 -1.55
N ALA A 83 4.85 -9.45 -2.72
CA ALA A 83 4.86 -10.69 -3.49
C ALA A 83 6.23 -11.40 -3.51
N GLY A 84 7.20 -10.91 -2.73
CA GLY A 84 8.54 -11.48 -2.62
C GLY A 84 9.38 -11.26 -3.88
N THR A 85 9.19 -12.11 -4.89
CA THR A 85 10.04 -12.17 -6.09
C THR A 85 9.49 -11.42 -7.30
N LYS A 86 8.21 -11.01 -7.26
CA LYS A 86 7.54 -10.24 -8.33
C LYS A 86 7.04 -8.89 -7.82
N ALA A 87 6.57 -8.03 -8.73
CA ALA A 87 5.91 -6.77 -8.39
C ALA A 87 4.79 -7.02 -7.36
N PRO A 88 4.62 -6.13 -6.37
CA PRO A 88 3.62 -6.32 -5.35
C PRO A 88 2.23 -6.34 -5.98
N PHE A 89 1.29 -6.97 -5.29
CA PHE A 89 -0.11 -6.84 -5.66
C PHE A 89 -0.61 -5.48 -5.17
N LEU A 90 -1.05 -4.63 -6.08
CA LEU A 90 -1.65 -3.35 -5.77
C LEU A 90 -3.09 -3.57 -5.33
N ILE A 91 -3.49 -2.89 -4.26
CA ILE A 91 -4.88 -2.79 -3.80
C ILE A 91 -5.41 -1.49 -4.38
N LEU A 92 -6.34 -1.59 -5.32
CA LEU A 92 -6.90 -0.47 -6.06
C LEU A 92 -8.41 -0.41 -5.83
N ALA A 93 -8.96 0.79 -5.80
CA ALA A 93 -10.41 0.99 -5.89
C ALA A 93 -10.76 1.70 -7.19
N GLY A 94 -11.95 1.43 -7.73
CA GLY A 94 -12.47 2.12 -8.90
C GLY A 94 -13.65 1.40 -9.53
N ARG A 95 -14.03 1.84 -10.73
CA ARG A 95 -15.10 1.27 -11.56
C ARG A 95 -14.51 0.80 -12.89
N GLN A 96 -15.05 -0.26 -13.49
CA GLN A 96 -14.61 -0.71 -14.82
C GLN A 96 -15.33 -0.01 -15.99
N CYS A 97 -16.34 0.80 -15.69
CA CYS A 97 -17.06 1.60 -16.67
C CYS A 97 -17.09 3.08 -16.25
N LYS A 98 -17.24 3.95 -17.25
CA LYS A 98 -17.45 5.39 -17.08
C LYS A 98 -18.93 5.68 -17.21
N GLU A 99 -19.45 6.58 -16.38
CA GLU A 99 -20.86 7.04 -16.47
C GLU A 99 -21.88 5.90 -16.36
N CYS A 100 -21.57 4.89 -15.53
CA CYS A 100 -22.45 3.78 -15.21
C CYS A 100 -22.85 3.84 -13.72
N ASP A 101 -23.92 3.11 -13.39
CA ASP A 101 -24.41 2.86 -12.04
C ASP A 101 -23.60 1.78 -11.27
N ALA A 102 -22.55 1.24 -11.88
CA ALA A 102 -21.69 0.26 -11.23
C ALA A 102 -21.04 0.84 -9.96
N ASN A 103 -21.10 0.06 -8.89
CA ASN A 103 -20.48 0.38 -7.62
C ASN A 103 -18.96 0.36 -7.72
N ILE A 104 -18.29 1.21 -6.92
CA ILE A 104 -16.84 1.14 -6.72
C ILE A 104 -16.52 -0.24 -6.14
N SER A 105 -15.50 -0.89 -6.70
CA SER A 105 -15.03 -2.19 -6.25
C SER A 105 -13.55 -2.13 -5.90
N ILE A 106 -13.09 -3.10 -5.12
CA ILE A 106 -11.68 -3.31 -4.79
C ILE A 106 -11.09 -4.37 -5.72
N TYR A 107 -9.89 -4.08 -6.23
CA TYR A 107 -9.12 -4.93 -7.11
C TYR A 107 -7.75 -5.20 -6.49
N VAL A 108 -7.30 -6.45 -6.58
CA VAL A 108 -5.96 -6.86 -6.15
C VAL A 108 -5.21 -7.40 -7.37
N TRP A 109 -4.21 -6.65 -7.84
CA TRP A 109 -3.56 -6.94 -9.13
C TRP A 109 -2.06 -6.64 -9.11
N SER A 110 -1.23 -7.52 -9.67
CA SER A 110 0.21 -7.27 -9.83
C SER A 110 0.52 -6.75 -11.24
N PRO A 111 1.34 -5.70 -11.38
CA PRO A 111 1.85 -5.26 -12.69
C PRO A 111 2.56 -6.35 -13.49
N ASP A 112 3.15 -7.34 -12.81
CA ASP A 112 3.83 -8.48 -13.45
C ASP A 112 2.84 -9.51 -14.02
N ASP A 113 1.57 -9.46 -13.65
CA ASP A 113 0.50 -10.30 -14.21
C ASP A 113 -0.05 -9.72 -15.53
N GLY A 114 0.52 -8.62 -16.01
CA GLY A 114 0.15 -7.96 -17.26
C GLY A 114 -0.95 -6.91 -17.08
N PRO A 115 -1.56 -6.45 -18.19
CA PRO A 115 -2.68 -5.50 -18.12
C PRO A 115 -3.88 -6.13 -17.39
N MET A 116 -4.66 -5.29 -16.71
CA MET A 116 -5.91 -5.74 -16.08
C MET A 116 -6.85 -6.34 -17.11
N LYS A 117 -7.60 -7.37 -16.69
CA LYS A 117 -8.57 -8.03 -17.56
C LYS A 117 -9.81 -7.15 -17.75
N GLY A 118 -10.61 -7.50 -18.75
CA GLY A 118 -11.94 -6.92 -18.94
C GLY A 118 -12.89 -7.23 -17.77
N GLU A 119 -14.01 -6.52 -17.71
CA GLU A 119 -14.96 -6.61 -16.59
C GLU A 119 -15.38 -8.05 -16.25
N ALA A 120 -15.73 -8.86 -17.25
CA ALA A 120 -16.23 -10.21 -17.05
C ALA A 120 -15.20 -11.21 -16.51
N GLU A 121 -13.90 -10.92 -16.60
CA GLU A 121 -12.82 -11.84 -16.26
C GLU A 121 -11.99 -11.39 -15.05
N GLN A 122 -12.30 -10.21 -14.52
CA GLN A 122 -11.58 -9.58 -13.42
C GLN A 122 -12.26 -9.90 -12.10
N VAL A 123 -11.54 -10.57 -11.19
CA VAL A 123 -12.01 -10.75 -9.81
C VAL A 123 -12.09 -9.37 -9.14
N ARG A 124 -13.24 -9.09 -8.53
CA ARG A 124 -13.54 -7.84 -7.83
C ARG A 124 -14.16 -8.14 -6.47
N TYR A 125 -13.87 -7.28 -5.51
CA TYR A 125 -14.40 -7.36 -4.15
C TYR A 125 -15.22 -6.12 -3.83
N SER A 126 -16.21 -6.24 -2.95
CA SER A 126 -17.00 -5.09 -2.52
C SER A 126 -16.13 -4.05 -1.83
N TYR A 127 -16.39 -2.77 -2.12
CA TYR A 127 -15.84 -1.67 -1.32
C TYR A 127 -16.47 -1.71 0.09
N PRO A 128 -15.70 -1.46 1.17
CA PRO A 128 -16.24 -1.51 2.53
C PRO A 128 -17.36 -0.49 2.75
N GLY A 129 -18.20 -0.73 3.74
CA GLY A 129 -19.30 0.14 4.11
C GLY A 129 -20.60 -0.60 4.30
N GLY A 130 -21.72 -0.01 3.95
CA GLY A 130 -23.03 -0.60 4.21
C GLY A 130 -24.04 -0.31 3.12
N MET A 131 -25.04 -1.15 3.04
CA MET A 131 -26.16 -1.02 2.12
C MET A 131 -27.45 -1.18 2.89
N THR A 132 -28.40 -0.30 2.61
CA THR A 132 -29.72 -0.31 3.23
C THR A 132 -30.80 -0.40 2.16
N ASP A 133 -31.84 -1.16 2.46
CA ASP A 133 -33.08 -1.23 1.68
C ASP A 133 -33.78 0.14 1.75
N ILE A 134 -34.08 0.73 0.59
CA ILE A 134 -34.68 2.07 0.53
C ILE A 134 -36.14 2.11 1.03
N VAL A 135 -36.86 0.98 0.99
CA VAL A 135 -38.28 0.89 1.37
C VAL A 135 -38.43 0.83 2.89
N ASN A 136 -37.65 -0.02 3.55
CA ASN A 136 -37.81 -0.29 4.99
C ASN A 136 -36.62 0.21 5.83
N GLY A 137 -35.53 0.67 5.22
CA GLY A 137 -34.34 1.20 5.91
C GLY A 137 -33.48 0.13 6.58
N SER A 138 -33.77 -1.16 6.36
CA SER A 138 -33.02 -2.26 6.97
C SER A 138 -31.67 -2.43 6.31
N THR A 139 -30.65 -2.74 7.10
CA THR A 139 -29.32 -3.11 6.57
C THR A 139 -29.41 -4.43 5.82
N VAL A 140 -29.10 -4.42 4.53
CA VAL A 140 -29.02 -5.63 3.71
C VAL A 140 -27.59 -6.15 3.61
N PHE A 141 -26.61 -5.24 3.76
CA PHE A 141 -25.20 -5.56 3.74
C PHE A 141 -24.40 -4.61 4.62
N GLU A 142 -23.38 -5.13 5.28
CA GLU A 142 -22.37 -4.35 5.98
C GLU A 142 -21.03 -5.04 5.83
N SER A 143 -19.97 -4.27 5.54
CA SER A 143 -18.63 -4.79 5.45
C SER A 143 -17.57 -3.81 5.91
N ARG A 144 -16.48 -4.37 6.43
CA ARG A 144 -15.29 -3.64 6.86
C ARG A 144 -14.10 -4.30 6.21
N MET A 145 -13.19 -3.48 5.67
CA MET A 145 -12.00 -3.96 4.98
C MET A 145 -10.75 -3.49 5.71
N PHE A 146 -9.84 -4.42 5.96
CA PHE A 146 -8.57 -4.18 6.60
C PHE A 146 -7.43 -4.64 5.70
N TYR A 147 -6.30 -3.95 5.73
CA TYR A 147 -5.17 -4.29 4.86
C TYR A 147 -3.80 -3.98 5.48
N GLY A 148 -2.79 -4.70 5.02
CA GLY A 148 -1.42 -4.66 5.49
C GLY A 148 -1.10 -5.81 6.44
N LYS A 149 -0.24 -5.59 7.44
CA LYS A 149 0.22 -6.63 8.36
C LYS A 149 -0.83 -6.96 9.43
N CYS A 150 -1.83 -7.76 9.05
CA CYS A 150 -2.98 -8.07 9.91
C CYS A 150 -2.72 -9.18 10.94
N LEU A 151 -1.83 -10.13 10.62
CA LEU A 151 -1.50 -11.26 11.50
C LEU A 151 -0.03 -11.24 11.99
N PRO A 152 0.24 -11.83 13.17
CA PRO A 152 1.61 -12.08 13.62
C PRO A 152 2.36 -12.92 12.58
N GLY A 153 3.56 -12.50 12.19
CA GLY A 153 4.35 -13.16 11.13
C GLY A 153 4.64 -12.30 9.90
N ASN A 154 4.23 -11.02 9.90
CA ASN A 154 4.59 -10.00 8.90
C ASN A 154 4.10 -10.23 7.46
N ALA A 155 3.19 -11.18 7.20
CA ALA A 155 2.55 -11.28 5.90
C ALA A 155 1.54 -10.14 5.72
N ASP A 156 1.63 -9.42 4.60
CA ASP A 156 0.59 -8.48 4.21
C ASP A 156 -0.65 -9.27 3.77
N GLN A 157 -1.82 -8.83 4.24
CA GLN A 157 -3.11 -9.43 3.94
C GLN A 157 -4.13 -8.35 3.63
N VAL A 158 -5.23 -8.78 3.02
CA VAL A 158 -6.47 -8.01 2.99
C VAL A 158 -7.56 -8.86 3.62
N ILE A 159 -8.33 -8.28 4.52
CA ILE A 159 -9.39 -8.97 5.25
C ILE A 159 -10.68 -8.19 5.07
N TRP A 160 -11.74 -8.85 4.63
CA TRP A 160 -13.09 -8.33 4.73
C TRP A 160 -13.83 -9.08 5.84
N LEU A 161 -14.50 -8.33 6.70
CA LEU A 161 -15.56 -8.84 7.56
C LEU A 161 -16.87 -8.40 6.95
N GLN A 162 -17.79 -9.33 6.72
CA GLN A 162 -19.06 -9.09 6.03
C GLN A 162 -20.23 -9.61 6.85
N LYS A 163 -21.34 -8.91 6.73
CA LYS A 163 -22.65 -9.22 7.29
C LYS A 163 -23.66 -9.04 6.16
N ASP A 164 -24.24 -10.14 5.71
CA ASP A 164 -25.20 -10.20 4.62
C ASP A 164 -26.57 -10.60 5.16
N LEU A 165 -27.63 -9.89 4.77
CA LEU A 165 -28.99 -10.33 5.03
C LEU A 165 -29.34 -11.46 4.06
N ILE A 166 -29.64 -12.64 4.60
CA ILE A 166 -30.11 -13.79 3.84
C ILE A 166 -31.62 -13.88 3.99
N GLU A 167 -32.32 -13.83 2.86
CA GLU A 167 -33.78 -13.90 2.82
C GLU A 167 -34.29 -15.13 3.60
N GLY A 168 -35.20 -14.90 4.55
CA GLY A 168 -35.79 -15.93 5.40
C GLY A 168 -34.86 -16.55 6.46
N SER A 169 -33.57 -16.22 6.48
CA SER A 169 -32.57 -16.85 7.37
C SER A 169 -31.84 -15.88 8.30
N GLY A 170 -32.13 -14.59 8.22
CA GLY A 170 -31.47 -13.55 9.03
C GLY A 170 -30.08 -13.21 8.49
N TYR A 171 -29.16 -12.82 9.35
CA TYR A 171 -27.83 -12.39 8.91
C TYR A 171 -26.81 -13.53 8.86
N LYS A 172 -26.03 -13.59 7.78
CA LYS A 172 -24.84 -14.41 7.65
C LYS A 172 -23.60 -13.54 7.83
N TYR A 173 -22.62 -14.04 8.57
CA TYR A 173 -21.36 -13.35 8.80
C TYR A 173 -20.23 -14.13 8.14
N SER A 174 -19.36 -13.45 7.40
CA SER A 174 -18.21 -14.05 6.77
C SER A 174 -16.95 -13.22 6.91
N LYS A 175 -15.81 -13.93 6.87
CA LYS A 175 -14.47 -13.36 6.75
C LYS A 175 -13.86 -13.82 5.44
N ILE A 176 -13.51 -12.87 4.57
CA ILE A 176 -12.70 -13.12 3.38
C ILE A 176 -11.27 -12.68 3.69
N THR A 177 -10.28 -13.53 3.44
CA THR A 177 -8.86 -13.20 3.63
C THR A 177 -8.12 -13.43 2.33
N LEU A 178 -7.42 -12.39 1.85
CA LEU A 178 -6.48 -12.48 0.74
C LEU A 178 -5.06 -12.44 1.30
N SER A 179 -4.25 -13.40 0.87
CA SER A 179 -2.82 -13.49 1.20
C SER A 179 -2.01 -13.78 -0.05
N VAL A 180 -0.75 -13.35 -0.09
CA VAL A 180 0.15 -13.68 -1.20
C VAL A 180 1.03 -14.86 -0.79
N VAL A 181 0.87 -16.00 -1.47
CA VAL A 181 1.65 -17.21 -1.25
C VAL A 181 2.29 -17.61 -2.57
N ASN A 182 3.61 -17.79 -2.58
CA ASN A 182 4.38 -18.15 -3.77
C ASN A 182 4.12 -17.23 -4.99
N GLY A 183 3.97 -15.92 -4.73
CA GLY A 183 3.73 -14.93 -5.78
C GLY A 183 2.31 -14.95 -6.36
N GLN A 184 1.36 -15.66 -5.75
CA GLN A 184 -0.04 -15.70 -6.16
C GLN A 184 -0.95 -15.27 -5.02
N VAL A 185 -2.06 -14.59 -5.35
CA VAL A 185 -3.12 -14.30 -4.38
C VAL A 185 -3.87 -15.60 -4.10
N GLN A 186 -4.00 -15.91 -2.82
CA GLN A 186 -4.82 -16.99 -2.29
C GLN A 186 -5.97 -16.36 -1.51
N GLU A 187 -7.17 -16.85 -1.78
CA GLU A 187 -8.40 -16.44 -1.10
C GLU A 187 -8.86 -17.52 -0.15
N GLU A 188 -9.26 -17.10 1.05
CA GLU A 188 -9.94 -17.94 2.03
C GLU A 188 -11.23 -17.26 2.47
N ILE A 189 -12.35 -17.98 2.40
CA ILE A 189 -13.65 -17.53 2.89
C ILE A 189 -14.06 -18.42 4.07
N LYS A 190 -14.39 -17.80 5.20
CA LYS A 190 -14.88 -18.47 6.40
C LYS A 190 -16.20 -17.87 6.85
N VAL A 191 -17.16 -18.73 7.21
CA VAL A 191 -18.32 -18.29 8.00
C VAL A 191 -17.83 -18.07 9.43
N ILE A 192 -18.20 -16.94 10.02
CA ILE A 192 -17.80 -16.54 11.36
C ILE A 192 -19.03 -16.28 12.23
N ASP A 193 -18.82 -16.15 13.54
CA ASP A 193 -19.86 -15.69 14.46
C ASP A 193 -19.93 -14.16 14.56
N VAL A 194 -21.00 -13.66 15.15
CA VAL A 194 -21.24 -12.23 15.38
C VAL A 194 -20.13 -11.62 16.24
N SER A 195 -19.66 -12.33 17.27
CA SER A 195 -18.63 -11.79 18.16
C SER A 195 -17.30 -11.53 17.46
N THR A 196 -16.94 -12.37 16.47
CA THR A 196 -15.76 -12.19 15.63
C THR A 196 -15.90 -10.94 14.77
N PHE A 197 -17.08 -10.72 14.19
CA PHE A 197 -17.35 -9.53 13.37
C PHE A 197 -17.24 -8.23 14.18
N GLU A 198 -17.77 -8.22 15.41
CA GLU A 198 -17.82 -7.02 16.25
C GLU A 198 -16.52 -6.75 17.01
N ASN A 199 -15.84 -7.80 17.50
CA ASN A 199 -14.80 -7.65 18.52
C ASN A 199 -13.41 -8.12 18.08
N ASP A 200 -13.30 -9.04 17.11
CA ASP A 200 -12.00 -9.56 16.65
C ASP A 200 -11.46 -8.76 15.47
N LEU A 201 -11.24 -7.47 15.72
CA LEU A 201 -10.79 -6.55 14.68
C LEU A 201 -9.30 -6.75 14.37
N PRO A 202 -8.93 -6.91 13.08
CA PRO A 202 -7.54 -6.97 12.68
C PRO A 202 -6.75 -5.74 13.15
N LYS A 203 -5.49 -5.94 13.55
CA LYS A 203 -4.61 -4.85 14.03
C LYS A 203 -3.98 -4.01 12.90
N CYS A 204 -4.46 -4.16 11.68
CA CYS A 204 -3.94 -3.50 10.49
C CYS A 204 -4.81 -2.29 10.12
N LYS A 205 -4.54 -1.68 8.95
CA LYS A 205 -5.23 -0.45 8.55
C LYS A 205 -6.63 -0.78 8.08
N GLU A 206 -7.63 -0.08 8.59
CA GLU A 206 -8.99 -0.14 8.07
C GLU A 206 -9.15 0.87 6.93
N LEU A 207 -9.75 0.43 5.82
CA LEU A 207 -10.19 1.32 4.74
C LEU A 207 -11.58 1.87 5.12
N PRO A 208 -11.77 3.21 5.19
CA PRO A 208 -13.06 3.79 5.48
C PRO A 208 -14.14 3.31 4.52
N GLY A 209 -15.29 2.90 5.06
CA GLY A 209 -16.41 2.45 4.27
C GLY A 209 -17.31 3.57 3.77
N VAL A 210 -18.14 3.26 2.77
CA VAL A 210 -19.19 4.15 2.25
C VAL A 210 -20.56 3.48 2.39
N THR A 211 -21.54 4.23 2.89
CA THR A 211 -22.93 3.73 2.97
C THR A 211 -23.72 4.14 1.73
N THR A 212 -24.39 3.17 1.12
CA THR A 212 -25.27 3.36 -0.04
C THR A 212 -26.68 2.83 0.26
N THR A 213 -27.61 3.15 -0.62
CA THR A 213 -28.97 2.60 -0.63
C THR A 213 -29.16 1.75 -1.88
N GLU A 214 -29.87 0.64 -1.78
CA GLU A 214 -30.24 -0.21 -2.92
C GLU A 214 -31.76 -0.12 -3.16
N GLU A 215 -32.14 -0.07 -4.44
CA GLU A 215 -33.54 -0.28 -4.83
C GLU A 215 -33.82 -1.79 -4.85
N PRO A 216 -34.99 -2.24 -4.33
CA PRO A 216 -35.32 -3.66 -4.18
C PRO A 216 -35.46 -4.42 -5.51
#